data_AF-E3L7Y0-F1
#
_entry.id   AF-E3L7Y0-F1
#
_cell.length_a   1.000
_cell.length_b   1.000
_cell.length_c   1.000
_cell.angle_alpha   90.00
_cell.angle_beta   90.00
_cell.angle_gamma   90.00
#
_symmetry.space_group_name_H-M   'P 1'
#
loop_
_entity.id
_entity.type
_entity.pdbx_description
1 polymer ?
#
loop_
_entity_poly.entity_id
_entity_poly.type
_entity_poly.pdbx_seq_one_letter_code
_entity_poly.pdbx_strand_id
1 'polypeptide(L)'
;MVPPKIYLSFKNQVFAVETKGLLIVRELAQAAGKEFPDELRGSISQITLHTDEDADALPPHACLAEHAEQLFRCSVPETPLVVKVKSGVAPKTPLTAKGIPAIIWLSYNNELTSVRTQELEFVDHLAKAARNKFSPYLRDFATPDITLHVDERAEALATDSVLAEIAAQLSRCSIPETPLIVKVPEFKAGSKVEEGLIRFWKALPEASLVVNGEVEYLELKEAYILGDKKLGHRLLVRPIYKELCELFEVEGYDQWVVTGTPGIGKTFFSVYYMWIAARKKKAVLWQNPFFPDDVCYLMASSGIVPVHTWGSEIDGVLAKFDPVHIVDGRAPKLRNVWTLLVTSPQHNHYHQFLKDDNSKLLYMPPWSYEELQTCKAIFYPDERILPTTLMDRVFEWYGGVPRYVLARASTEFKRKGGDEDAAFRAVNQRLTEAIYRGGIMDVMKAYQAKTPDGQFSHRVVHIYSHPSGELTRFHLSWASHQVESAMTKRYEQELCIDLPNLL
;
A
#
# COMPACT_ATOMS: atom_id res chain seq x y z
N MET A 1 5.61 -31.22 5.31
CA MET A 1 6.86 -31.94 5.00
C MET A 1 6.53 -32.92 3.89
N VAL A 2 7.33 -32.97 2.81
CA VAL A 2 7.14 -33.99 1.77
C VAL A 2 7.58 -35.33 2.34
N PRO A 3 6.78 -36.41 2.25
CA PRO A 3 7.19 -37.71 2.72
C PRO A 3 8.41 -38.21 1.93
N PRO A 4 9.31 -39.00 2.54
CA PRO A 4 10.53 -39.50 1.89
C PRO A 4 10.24 -40.43 0.71
N LYS A 5 9.02 -40.97 0.64
CA LYS A 5 8.48 -41.76 -0.46
C LYS A 5 7.05 -41.31 -0.77
N ILE A 6 6.69 -41.37 -2.04
CA ILE A 6 5.31 -41.21 -2.52
C ILE A 6 4.94 -42.43 -3.36
N TYR A 7 3.67 -42.77 -3.42
CA TYR A 7 3.21 -43.97 -4.10
C TYR A 7 2.34 -43.60 -5.30
N LEU A 8 2.64 -44.18 -6.45
CA LEU A 8 1.86 -44.01 -7.68
C LEU A 8 1.02 -45.27 -7.88
N SER A 9 -0.28 -45.11 -8.15
CA SER A 9 -1.15 -46.23 -8.50
C SER A 9 -1.72 -46.10 -9.90
N PHE A 10 -1.73 -47.23 -10.62
CA PHE A 10 -2.31 -47.36 -11.95
C PHE A 10 -2.83 -48.79 -12.13
N LYS A 11 -4.11 -48.95 -12.52
CA LYS A 11 -4.78 -50.25 -12.72
C LYS A 11 -4.53 -51.28 -11.59
N ASN A 12 -4.70 -50.87 -10.34
CA ASN A 12 -4.51 -51.69 -9.13
C ASN A 12 -3.08 -52.19 -8.87
N GLN A 13 -2.07 -51.58 -9.48
CA GLN A 13 -0.67 -51.77 -9.10
C GLN A 13 -0.14 -50.49 -8.46
N VAL A 14 0.62 -50.62 -7.37
CA VAL A 14 1.14 -49.51 -6.57
C VAL A 14 2.67 -49.58 -6.53
N PHE A 15 3.34 -48.47 -6.79
CA PHE A 15 4.80 -48.39 -6.80
C PHE A 15 5.31 -47.19 -6.00
N ALA A 16 6.34 -47.44 -5.18
CA ALA A 16 6.97 -46.43 -4.35
C ALA A 16 8.07 -45.67 -5.09
N VAL A 17 8.01 -44.35 -5.08
CA VAL A 17 9.02 -43.46 -5.68
C VAL A 17 9.69 -42.65 -4.57
N GLU A 18 11.02 -42.68 -4.52
CA GLU A 18 11.78 -41.86 -3.59
C GLU A 18 11.73 -40.39 -4.00
N THR A 19 11.35 -39.51 -3.07
CA THR A 19 11.21 -38.07 -3.36
C THR A 19 12.56 -37.33 -3.38
N LYS A 20 13.62 -38.00 -2.96
CA LYS A 20 14.98 -37.47 -2.88
C LYS A 20 15.61 -37.41 -4.27
N GLY A 21 15.47 -36.27 -4.93
CA GLY A 21 16.01 -36.02 -6.29
C GLY A 21 14.97 -35.65 -7.34
N LEU A 22 13.69 -35.51 -6.96
CA LEU A 22 12.63 -35.00 -7.82
C LEU A 22 12.54 -33.48 -7.66
N LEU A 23 13.22 -32.74 -8.53
CA LEU A 23 13.32 -31.28 -8.50
C LEU A 23 12.34 -30.63 -9.47
N ILE A 24 11.99 -31.32 -10.56
CA ILE A 24 11.06 -30.83 -11.61
C ILE A 24 10.03 -31.90 -12.01
N VAL A 25 8.90 -31.44 -12.55
CA VAL A 25 7.76 -32.30 -12.96
C VAL A 25 8.16 -33.41 -13.94
N ARG A 26 9.11 -33.14 -14.83
CA ARG A 26 9.65 -34.12 -15.81
C ARG A 26 10.34 -35.31 -15.15
N GLU A 27 11.01 -35.14 -14.02
CA GLU A 27 11.72 -36.23 -13.33
C GLU A 27 10.74 -37.21 -12.67
N LEU A 28 9.62 -36.70 -12.16
CA LEU A 28 8.53 -37.53 -11.64
C LEU A 28 7.81 -38.29 -12.77
N ALA A 29 7.58 -37.64 -13.92
CA ALA A 29 6.99 -38.27 -15.09
C ALA A 29 7.91 -39.35 -15.72
N GLN A 30 9.23 -39.13 -15.69
CA GLN A 30 10.22 -40.13 -16.12
C GLN A 30 10.32 -41.31 -15.15
N ALA A 31 10.23 -41.08 -13.84
CA ALA A 31 10.16 -42.14 -12.84
C ALA A 31 8.89 -43.01 -13.05
N ALA A 32 7.73 -42.38 -13.25
CA ALA A 32 6.49 -43.09 -13.58
C ALA A 32 6.59 -43.87 -14.91
N GLY A 33 7.19 -43.26 -15.94
CA GLY A 33 7.37 -43.91 -17.26
C GLY A 33 8.36 -45.09 -17.24
N LYS A 34 9.30 -45.12 -16.29
CA LYS A 34 10.27 -46.20 -16.13
C LYS A 34 9.68 -47.42 -15.45
N GLU A 35 8.76 -47.22 -14.50
CA GLU A 35 8.08 -48.29 -13.75
C GLU A 35 6.83 -48.81 -14.48
N PHE A 36 6.22 -48.03 -15.39
CA PHE A 36 5.11 -48.45 -16.26
C PHE A 36 5.43 -48.34 -17.77
N PRO A 37 6.42 -49.10 -18.28
CA PRO A 37 7.02 -48.84 -19.59
C PRO A 37 6.10 -49.08 -20.80
N ASP A 38 5.07 -49.92 -20.69
CA ASP A 38 4.31 -50.39 -21.88
C ASP A 38 2.87 -49.87 -22.03
N GLU A 39 2.35 -49.02 -21.13
CA GLU A 39 0.92 -48.59 -21.21
C GLU A 39 0.68 -47.07 -21.13
N LEU A 40 1.72 -46.24 -21.08
CA LEU A 40 1.57 -44.79 -20.89
C LEU A 40 1.41 -43.95 -22.17
N ARG A 41 1.36 -44.57 -23.36
CA ARG A 41 0.98 -43.85 -24.59
C ARG A 41 -0.53 -43.61 -24.66
N GLY A 42 -1.02 -42.73 -23.78
CA GLY A 42 -2.34 -42.11 -23.93
C GLY A 42 -3.24 -42.10 -22.71
N SER A 43 -2.86 -42.69 -21.56
CA SER A 43 -3.72 -42.73 -20.35
C SER A 43 -3.01 -42.25 -19.07
N ILE A 44 -2.19 -41.21 -19.18
CA ILE A 44 -1.45 -40.60 -18.05
C ILE A 44 -2.40 -39.93 -17.02
N SER A 45 -3.61 -39.56 -17.44
CA SER A 45 -4.64 -38.95 -16.59
C SER A 45 -5.32 -39.92 -15.60
N GLN A 46 -4.97 -41.20 -15.63
CA GLN A 46 -5.52 -42.24 -14.75
C GLN A 46 -4.57 -42.63 -13.61
N ILE A 47 -3.43 -41.95 -13.47
CA ILE A 47 -2.47 -42.19 -12.39
C ILE A 47 -2.86 -41.37 -11.17
N THR A 48 -3.02 -42.04 -10.02
CA THR A 48 -3.35 -41.40 -8.74
C THR A 48 -2.16 -41.44 -7.77
N LEU A 49 -2.05 -40.41 -6.93
CA LEU A 49 -0.90 -40.17 -6.06
C LEU A 49 -1.28 -40.37 -4.59
N HIS A 50 -0.51 -41.18 -3.88
CA HIS A 50 -0.78 -41.62 -2.51
C HIS A 50 0.39 -41.27 -1.59
N THR A 51 0.08 -41.01 -0.32
CA THR A 51 1.08 -40.69 0.71
C THR A 51 1.65 -41.93 1.40
N ASP A 52 0.98 -43.07 1.29
CA ASP A 52 1.43 -44.40 1.74
C ASP A 52 0.81 -45.52 0.87
N GLU A 53 1.22 -46.77 1.08
CA GLU A 53 0.88 -47.94 0.24
C GLU A 53 -0.56 -48.46 0.47
N ASP A 54 -1.15 -48.17 1.63
CA ASP A 54 -2.47 -48.68 2.07
C ASP A 54 -3.55 -47.58 2.12
N ALA A 55 -3.21 -46.32 1.79
CA ALA A 55 -4.10 -45.16 1.88
C ALA A 55 -5.00 -44.99 0.65
N ASP A 56 -6.27 -44.67 0.92
CA ASP A 56 -7.24 -44.23 -0.08
C ASP A 56 -6.72 -43.02 -0.88
N ALA A 57 -7.08 -42.95 -2.16
CA ALA A 57 -6.67 -41.87 -3.06
C ALA A 57 -7.00 -40.49 -2.47
N LEU A 58 -6.06 -39.54 -2.60
CA LEU A 58 -6.23 -38.19 -2.06
C LEU A 58 -7.51 -37.54 -2.60
N PRO A 59 -8.37 -36.94 -1.73
CA PRO A 59 -9.60 -36.31 -2.18
C PRO A 59 -9.28 -35.13 -3.11
N PRO A 60 -10.14 -34.82 -4.10
CA PRO A 60 -9.85 -33.83 -5.16
C PRO A 60 -9.54 -32.41 -4.65
N HIS A 61 -9.84 -32.13 -3.39
CA HIS A 61 -9.71 -30.82 -2.74
C HIS A 61 -8.53 -30.76 -1.75
N ALA A 62 -7.72 -31.82 -1.65
CA ALA A 62 -6.50 -31.78 -0.84
C ALA A 62 -5.45 -30.91 -1.54
N CYS A 63 -4.67 -30.14 -0.77
CA CYS A 63 -3.64 -29.25 -1.30
C CYS A 63 -2.68 -29.98 -2.28
N LEU A 64 -2.35 -31.25 -2.03
CA LEU A 64 -1.56 -32.10 -2.95
C LEU A 64 -2.31 -32.50 -4.24
N ALA A 65 -3.63 -32.70 -4.18
CA ALA A 65 -4.46 -33.00 -5.36
C ALA A 65 -4.65 -31.76 -6.25
N GLU A 66 -4.70 -30.57 -5.66
CA GLU A 66 -4.74 -29.28 -6.37
C GLU A 66 -3.43 -29.00 -7.13
N HIS A 67 -2.28 -29.41 -6.55
CA HIS A 67 -1.00 -29.38 -7.26
C HIS A 67 -0.96 -30.43 -8.39
N ALA A 68 -1.59 -31.59 -8.21
CA ALA A 68 -1.72 -32.59 -9.27
C ALA A 68 -2.58 -32.06 -10.44
N GLU A 69 -3.67 -31.33 -10.18
CA GLU A 69 -4.49 -30.71 -11.24
C GLU A 69 -3.70 -29.63 -12.03
N GLN A 70 -2.77 -28.92 -11.37
CA GLN A 70 -1.85 -27.99 -12.03
C GLN A 70 -0.79 -28.68 -12.90
N LEU A 71 -0.38 -29.92 -12.58
CA LEU A 71 0.51 -30.74 -13.42
C LEU A 71 -0.10 -31.01 -14.81
N PHE A 72 -1.44 -31.07 -14.91
CA PHE A 72 -2.14 -31.38 -16.16
C PHE A 72 -2.49 -30.14 -17.00
N ARG A 73 -2.42 -28.92 -16.45
CA ARG A 73 -2.74 -27.66 -17.15
C ARG A 73 -1.52 -26.83 -17.56
N CYS A 74 -0.35 -27.08 -16.98
CA CYS A 74 0.90 -26.40 -17.36
C CYS A 74 1.72 -27.27 -18.32
N SER A 75 1.64 -26.99 -19.62
CA SER A 75 2.36 -27.73 -20.66
C SER A 75 3.86 -27.41 -20.76
N VAL A 76 4.56 -27.11 -19.65
CA VAL A 76 6.00 -26.84 -19.66
C VAL A 76 6.74 -27.81 -18.71
N PRO A 77 7.48 -28.80 -19.25
CA PRO A 77 8.06 -29.93 -18.50
C PRO A 77 9.07 -29.58 -17.40
N GLU A 78 9.57 -28.35 -17.34
CA GLU A 78 10.72 -27.95 -16.50
C GLU A 78 10.33 -27.09 -15.29
N THR A 79 9.05 -27.12 -14.93
CA THR A 79 8.53 -26.38 -13.76
C THR A 79 9.09 -26.97 -12.45
N PRO A 80 9.73 -26.17 -11.57
CA PRO A 80 10.25 -26.64 -10.28
C PRO A 80 9.15 -26.95 -9.25
N LEU A 81 9.32 -28.04 -8.51
CA LEU A 81 8.45 -28.41 -7.38
C LEU A 81 8.85 -27.61 -6.14
N VAL A 82 8.15 -26.51 -5.84
CA VAL A 82 8.45 -25.69 -4.64
C VAL A 82 7.57 -26.11 -3.47
N VAL A 83 8.17 -26.74 -2.45
CA VAL A 83 7.53 -27.01 -1.15
C VAL A 83 8.17 -26.12 -0.07
N LYS A 84 7.35 -25.31 0.61
CA LYS A 84 7.77 -24.33 1.64
C LYS A 84 8.45 -24.97 2.86
N VAL A 85 9.51 -24.32 3.36
CA VAL A 85 10.06 -24.49 4.73
C VAL A 85 10.45 -23.12 5.34
N LYS A 86 10.34 -23.00 6.68
CA LYS A 86 10.42 -21.80 7.53
C LYS A 86 11.82 -21.15 7.71
N SER A 87 11.79 -19.82 7.94
CA SER A 87 12.68 -18.90 8.73
C SER A 87 14.17 -18.79 8.34
N GLY A 88 14.88 -17.63 8.36
CA GLY A 88 14.59 -16.28 8.85
C GLY A 88 15.77 -15.29 8.63
N VAL A 89 15.76 -14.18 9.39
CA VAL A 89 16.73 -13.04 9.42
C VAL A 89 16.71 -12.08 8.21
N ALA A 90 16.98 -10.80 8.49
CA ALA A 90 16.82 -9.62 7.62
C ALA A 90 18.06 -8.72 7.70
N PRO A 91 18.33 -7.87 6.69
CA PRO A 91 18.82 -6.51 6.98
C PRO A 91 18.17 -5.38 6.15
N LYS A 92 18.59 -4.15 6.50
CA LYS A 92 17.95 -2.82 6.36
C LYS A 92 18.57 -1.95 5.23
N THR A 93 17.76 -1.38 4.33
CA THR A 93 17.89 -0.01 3.73
C THR A 93 16.65 0.30 2.83
N PRO A 94 16.36 1.58 2.50
CA PRO A 94 15.03 2.02 2.06
C PRO A 94 14.76 1.75 0.57
N LEU A 95 13.72 0.97 0.30
CA LEU A 95 13.25 0.61 -1.03
C LEU A 95 12.18 1.62 -1.50
N THR A 96 12.18 2.03 -2.78
CA THR A 96 11.04 2.79 -3.35
C THR A 96 10.63 2.24 -4.71
N ALA A 97 9.32 1.96 -4.82
CA ALA A 97 8.60 1.25 -5.89
C ALA A 97 8.92 -0.25 -5.97
N LYS A 98 7.89 -1.08 -5.71
CA LYS A 98 7.94 -2.56 -5.73
C LYS A 98 9.04 -3.21 -4.88
N GLY A 99 9.61 -2.50 -3.90
CA GLY A 99 10.69 -3.06 -3.08
C GLY A 99 12.06 -3.06 -3.75
N ILE A 100 12.31 -2.18 -4.72
CA ILE A 100 13.62 -2.00 -5.36
C ILE A 100 14.23 -0.65 -4.93
N PRO A 101 15.55 -0.52 -4.70
CA PRO A 101 16.17 0.79 -4.52
C PRO A 101 15.97 1.68 -5.75
N ALA A 102 15.82 3.00 -5.60
CA ALA A 102 15.70 3.92 -6.74
C ALA A 102 16.95 3.94 -7.66
N ILE A 103 18.08 3.51 -7.10
CA ILE A 103 19.38 3.39 -7.73
C ILE A 103 20.01 2.08 -7.25
N ILE A 104 20.46 1.23 -8.18
CA ILE A 104 21.29 0.06 -7.87
C ILE A 104 22.73 0.40 -8.24
N TRP A 105 23.66 0.09 -7.35
CA TRP A 105 25.09 0.22 -7.61
C TRP A 105 25.65 -1.11 -8.10
N LEU A 106 26.44 -1.06 -9.16
CA LEU A 106 27.12 -2.19 -9.76
C LEU A 106 28.62 -2.03 -9.48
N SER A 107 29.28 -3.09 -9.00
CA SER A 107 30.73 -3.11 -8.84
C SER A 107 31.35 -4.20 -9.68
N TYR A 108 32.45 -3.85 -10.36
CA TYR A 108 33.29 -4.77 -11.12
C TYR A 108 34.74 -4.28 -11.08
N ASN A 109 35.70 -5.15 -10.74
CA ASN A 109 37.15 -4.84 -10.65
C ASN A 109 37.48 -3.53 -9.89
N ASN A 110 36.82 -3.30 -8.75
CA ASN A 110 36.94 -2.09 -7.92
C ASN A 110 36.48 -0.78 -8.59
N GLU A 111 35.87 -0.83 -9.78
CA GLU A 111 35.11 0.27 -10.35
C GLU A 111 33.64 0.17 -9.96
N LEU A 112 33.06 1.30 -9.57
CA LEU A 112 31.69 1.38 -9.07
C LEU A 112 30.87 2.33 -9.95
N THR A 113 29.68 1.89 -10.35
CA THR A 113 28.76 2.70 -11.16
C THR A 113 27.32 2.51 -10.70
N SER A 114 26.41 3.40 -11.08
CA SER A 114 25.01 3.36 -10.65
C SER A 114 24.04 3.37 -11.82
N VAL A 115 22.91 2.67 -11.64
CA VAL A 115 21.83 2.56 -12.62
C VAL A 115 20.50 2.89 -11.95
N ARG A 116 19.67 3.71 -12.61
CA ARG A 116 18.31 4.02 -12.15
C ARG A 116 17.37 2.87 -12.47
N THR A 117 16.52 2.51 -11.51
CA THR A 117 15.66 1.32 -11.61
C THR A 117 14.30 1.58 -12.28
N GLN A 118 14.03 2.84 -12.63
CA GLN A 118 12.77 3.28 -13.26
C GLN A 118 12.58 2.75 -14.69
N GLU A 119 13.64 2.21 -15.31
CA GLU A 119 13.65 1.73 -16.72
C GLU A 119 13.92 0.21 -16.83
N LEU A 120 13.97 -0.51 -15.70
CA LEU A 120 14.35 -1.92 -15.64
C LEU A 120 13.12 -2.82 -15.46
N GLU A 121 12.61 -3.37 -16.57
CA GLU A 121 11.43 -4.26 -16.58
C GLU A 121 11.80 -5.75 -16.64
N PHE A 122 12.90 -6.07 -17.32
CA PHE A 122 13.39 -7.43 -17.54
C PHE A 122 14.85 -7.57 -17.10
N VAL A 123 15.28 -8.80 -16.80
CA VAL A 123 16.67 -9.09 -16.42
C VAL A 123 17.67 -8.59 -17.49
N ASP A 124 17.30 -8.65 -18.77
CA ASP A 124 18.12 -8.13 -19.87
C ASP A 124 18.33 -6.60 -19.82
N HIS A 125 17.35 -5.82 -19.35
CA HIS A 125 17.51 -4.37 -19.22
C HIS A 125 18.61 -4.02 -18.21
N LEU A 126 18.69 -4.77 -17.11
CA LEU A 126 19.72 -4.61 -16.09
C LEU A 126 21.10 -5.08 -16.60
N ALA A 127 21.15 -6.22 -17.31
CA ALA A 127 22.37 -6.73 -17.92
C ALA A 127 22.92 -5.80 -19.02
N LYS A 128 22.04 -5.15 -19.79
CA LYS A 128 22.38 -4.16 -20.81
C LYS A 128 22.89 -2.86 -20.19
N ALA A 129 22.26 -2.39 -19.11
CA ALA A 129 22.72 -1.21 -18.38
C ALA A 129 24.12 -1.42 -17.78
N ALA A 130 24.39 -2.62 -17.23
CA ALA A 130 25.72 -2.99 -16.76
C ALA A 130 26.75 -3.00 -17.90
N ARG A 131 26.46 -3.66 -19.02
CA ARG A 131 27.34 -3.70 -20.20
C ARG A 131 27.66 -2.32 -20.75
N ASN A 132 26.68 -1.44 -20.86
CA ASN A 132 26.88 -0.07 -21.37
C ASN A 132 27.78 0.78 -20.48
N LYS A 133 27.79 0.55 -19.15
CA LYS A 133 28.57 1.33 -18.19
C LYS A 133 30.02 0.86 -18.05
N PHE A 134 30.26 -0.45 -18.19
CA PHE A 134 31.59 -1.06 -18.07
C PHE A 134 32.24 -1.37 -19.43
N SER A 135 31.63 -0.93 -20.53
CA SER A 135 31.97 -1.25 -21.93
C SER A 135 33.45 -1.08 -22.35
N PRO A 136 34.31 -0.24 -21.74
CA PRO A 136 35.71 -0.19 -22.16
C PRO A 136 36.53 -1.47 -21.85
N TYR A 137 36.04 -2.35 -20.97
CA TYR A 137 36.84 -3.46 -20.42
C TYR A 137 36.31 -4.88 -20.72
N LEU A 138 35.29 -5.02 -21.57
CA LEU A 138 34.42 -6.20 -21.56
C LEU A 138 34.20 -6.83 -22.95
N ARG A 139 35.24 -7.40 -23.58
CA ARG A 139 35.03 -8.19 -24.80
C ARG A 139 34.66 -9.66 -24.54
N ASP A 140 34.97 -10.24 -23.38
CA ASP A 140 34.71 -11.66 -23.10
C ASP A 140 34.47 -11.93 -21.60
N PHE A 141 33.24 -11.85 -21.09
CA PHE A 141 32.96 -12.30 -19.71
C PHE A 141 31.52 -12.74 -19.46
N ALA A 142 31.37 -13.58 -18.43
CA ALA A 142 30.11 -14.09 -17.93
C ALA A 142 29.53 -13.15 -16.85
N THR A 143 28.20 -13.04 -16.81
CA THR A 143 27.42 -12.26 -15.82
C THR A 143 27.66 -12.55 -14.32
N PRO A 144 28.25 -13.68 -13.86
CA PRO A 144 28.48 -13.96 -12.43
C PRO A 144 29.46 -13.02 -11.70
N ASP A 145 30.31 -12.27 -12.40
CA ASP A 145 31.38 -11.47 -11.78
C ASP A 145 30.94 -10.04 -11.39
N ILE A 146 29.68 -9.68 -11.67
CA ILE A 146 29.11 -8.37 -11.31
C ILE A 146 28.39 -8.49 -9.96
N THR A 147 28.78 -7.65 -9.00
CA THR A 147 28.15 -7.62 -7.67
C THR A 147 27.22 -6.42 -7.53
N LEU A 148 26.07 -6.62 -6.87
CA LEU A 148 25.05 -5.60 -6.64
C LEU A 148 25.19 -4.99 -5.24
N HIS A 149 25.11 -3.66 -5.15
CA HIS A 149 25.28 -2.90 -3.92
C HIS A 149 24.11 -1.93 -3.70
N VAL A 150 23.76 -1.68 -2.43
CA VAL A 150 22.66 -0.78 -2.04
C VAL A 150 23.07 0.69 -1.91
N ASP A 151 24.36 0.97 -1.73
CA ASP A 151 24.94 2.31 -1.71
C ASP A 151 26.44 2.30 -2.08
N GLU A 152 27.04 3.48 -2.21
CA GLU A 152 28.43 3.70 -2.65
C GLU A 152 29.50 3.21 -1.66
N ARG A 153 29.13 2.95 -0.40
CA ARG A 153 30.08 2.68 0.70
C ARG A 153 29.84 1.33 1.40
N ALA A 154 28.92 0.51 0.90
CA ALA A 154 28.57 -0.78 1.50
C ALA A 154 29.49 -1.92 1.06
N GLU A 155 29.81 -2.83 1.98
CA GLU A 155 30.42 -4.13 1.66
C GLU A 155 29.41 -5.04 0.91
N ALA A 156 29.94 -5.99 0.13
CA ALA A 156 29.14 -6.93 -0.67
C ALA A 156 28.04 -7.60 0.17
N LEU A 157 26.82 -7.61 -0.37
CA LEU A 157 25.63 -8.05 0.36
C LEU A 157 25.72 -9.53 0.78
N ALA A 158 25.38 -9.81 2.04
CA ALA A 158 25.30 -11.17 2.55
C ALA A 158 24.27 -12.02 1.78
N THR A 159 24.54 -13.32 1.70
CA THR A 159 23.84 -14.36 0.92
C THR A 159 22.35 -14.54 1.25
N ASP A 160 21.85 -13.86 2.28
CA ASP A 160 20.47 -13.91 2.78
C ASP A 160 19.63 -12.66 2.43
N SER A 161 20.16 -11.74 1.63
CA SER A 161 19.41 -10.55 1.19
C SER A 161 18.59 -10.79 -0.10
N VAL A 162 17.43 -10.13 -0.22
CA VAL A 162 16.55 -10.14 -1.43
C VAL A 162 17.33 -9.74 -2.70
N LEU A 163 18.37 -8.92 -2.56
CA LEU A 163 19.26 -8.50 -3.65
C LEU A 163 20.31 -9.56 -4.02
N ALA A 164 20.75 -10.40 -3.07
CA ALA A 164 21.59 -11.57 -3.36
C ALA A 164 20.80 -12.63 -4.15
N GLU A 165 19.49 -12.73 -3.92
CA GLU A 165 18.58 -13.59 -4.69
C GLU A 165 18.41 -13.08 -6.14
N ILE A 166 18.39 -11.76 -6.34
CA ILE A 166 18.42 -11.12 -7.67
C ILE A 166 19.79 -11.31 -8.36
N ALA A 167 20.90 -11.21 -7.62
CA ALA A 167 22.23 -11.51 -8.13
C ALA A 167 22.39 -13.00 -8.52
N ALA A 168 21.77 -13.91 -7.77
CA ALA A 168 21.70 -15.33 -8.10
C ALA A 168 20.81 -15.61 -9.33
N GLN A 169 19.80 -14.78 -9.61
CA GLN A 169 19.04 -14.84 -10.86
C GLN A 169 19.88 -14.37 -12.05
N LEU A 170 20.74 -13.36 -11.90
CA LEU A 170 21.68 -12.91 -12.93
C LEU A 170 22.73 -13.98 -13.31
N SER A 171 23.09 -14.87 -12.37
CA SER A 171 24.00 -15.99 -12.61
C SER A 171 23.31 -17.27 -13.11
N ARG A 172 21.98 -17.38 -12.97
CA ARG A 172 21.19 -18.58 -13.34
C ARG A 172 20.20 -18.36 -14.48
N CYS A 173 19.97 -17.13 -14.94
CA CYS A 173 19.13 -16.85 -16.10
C CYS A 173 19.97 -16.88 -17.39
N SER A 174 19.85 -17.97 -18.14
CA SER A 174 20.34 -18.02 -19.53
C SER A 174 19.32 -17.50 -20.55
N ILE A 175 18.18 -16.95 -20.12
CA ILE A 175 17.08 -16.53 -21.02
C ILE A 175 16.70 -15.05 -20.78
N PRO A 176 16.96 -14.15 -21.77
CA PRO A 176 16.87 -12.69 -21.63
C PRO A 176 15.48 -12.12 -21.30
N GLU A 177 14.38 -12.73 -21.75
CA GLU A 177 13.03 -12.16 -21.59
C GLU A 177 12.37 -12.44 -20.23
N THR A 178 13.12 -12.97 -19.26
CA THR A 178 12.57 -13.29 -17.93
C THR A 178 12.18 -11.99 -17.18
N PRO A 179 10.92 -11.85 -16.73
CA PRO A 179 10.49 -10.69 -15.96
C PRO A 179 11.28 -10.58 -14.64
N LEU A 180 11.64 -9.36 -14.25
CA LEU A 180 12.26 -9.11 -12.94
C LEU A 180 11.19 -9.24 -11.83
N ILE A 181 11.00 -10.46 -11.32
CA ILE A 181 10.04 -10.75 -10.25
C ILE A 181 10.73 -10.58 -8.90
N VAL A 182 10.48 -9.45 -8.27
CA VAL A 182 10.80 -9.24 -6.85
C VAL A 182 9.67 -9.83 -6.02
N LYS A 183 9.92 -10.97 -5.36
CA LYS A 183 9.02 -11.44 -4.31
C LYS A 183 9.03 -10.41 -3.18
N VAL A 184 7.91 -9.71 -3.02
CA VAL A 184 7.64 -8.86 -1.85
C VAL A 184 7.74 -9.75 -0.60
N PRO A 185 8.36 -9.31 0.50
CA PRO A 185 8.48 -10.14 1.68
C PRO A 185 7.09 -10.53 2.16
N GLU A 186 6.82 -11.83 2.25
CA GLU A 186 5.64 -12.34 2.95
C GLU A 186 5.61 -11.71 4.36
N PHE A 187 4.52 -11.01 4.68
CA PHE A 187 4.27 -10.48 6.02
C PHE A 187 4.32 -11.65 7.01
N LYS A 188 5.38 -11.70 7.82
CA LYS A 188 5.52 -12.75 8.84
C LYS A 188 4.48 -12.52 9.93
N ALA A 189 3.64 -13.53 10.17
CA ALA A 189 2.85 -13.63 11.38
C ALA A 189 3.76 -13.38 12.61
N GLY A 190 3.40 -12.42 13.47
CA GLY A 190 4.24 -11.95 14.57
C GLY A 190 5.14 -10.74 14.24
N SER A 191 4.84 -9.99 13.18
CA SER A 191 5.53 -8.71 12.92
C SER A 191 5.16 -7.66 14.00
N LYS A 192 6.09 -6.73 14.29
CA LYS A 192 5.80 -5.60 15.21
C LYS A 192 4.58 -4.77 14.79
N VAL A 193 4.28 -4.73 13.49
CA VAL A 193 3.11 -4.04 12.93
C VAL A 193 1.83 -4.77 13.32
N GLU A 194 1.80 -6.10 13.19
CA GLU A 194 0.66 -6.93 13.58
C GLU A 194 0.44 -6.92 15.10
N GLU A 195 1.51 -7.01 15.90
CA GLU A 195 1.41 -6.86 17.36
C GLU A 195 0.86 -5.48 17.76
N GLY A 196 1.33 -4.41 17.10
CA GLY A 196 0.84 -3.05 17.32
C GLY A 196 -0.64 -2.93 16.97
N LEU A 197 -1.07 -3.53 15.85
CA LEU A 197 -2.44 -3.52 15.40
C LEU A 197 -3.36 -4.32 16.35
N ILE A 198 -2.91 -5.48 16.84
CA ILE A 198 -3.62 -6.27 17.86
C ILE A 198 -3.82 -5.45 19.14
N ARG A 199 -2.78 -4.75 19.62
CA ARG A 199 -2.88 -3.87 20.79
C ARG A 199 -3.85 -2.72 20.55
N PHE A 200 -3.75 -2.09 19.38
CA PHE A 200 -4.67 -1.02 18.96
C PHE A 200 -6.13 -1.49 19.00
N TRP A 201 -6.46 -2.59 18.33
CA TRP A 201 -7.84 -3.10 18.29
C TRP A 201 -8.37 -3.47 19.67
N LYS A 202 -7.54 -4.10 20.51
CA LYS A 202 -7.91 -4.44 21.90
C LYS A 202 -8.14 -3.21 22.77
N ALA A 203 -7.36 -2.15 22.58
CA ALA A 203 -7.47 -0.92 23.35
C ALA A 203 -8.62 -0.02 22.87
N LEU A 204 -9.03 -0.15 21.61
CA LEU A 204 -10.02 0.71 20.97
C LEU A 204 -11.38 0.76 21.70
N PRO A 205 -12.06 -0.35 22.07
CA PRO A 205 -13.36 -0.27 22.76
C PRO A 205 -13.28 0.38 24.15
N GLU A 206 -12.09 0.36 24.77
CA GLU A 206 -11.79 0.96 26.08
C GLU A 206 -11.22 2.38 25.97
N ALA A 207 -11.11 2.92 24.74
CA ALA A 207 -10.65 4.28 24.52
C ALA A 207 -11.58 5.28 25.20
N SER A 208 -10.98 6.26 25.87
CA SER A 208 -11.72 7.28 26.61
C SER A 208 -12.01 8.46 25.68
N LEU A 209 -13.28 8.86 25.58
CA LEU A 209 -13.66 10.12 24.94
C LEU A 209 -13.47 11.22 25.98
N VAL A 210 -12.42 12.02 25.81
CA VAL A 210 -12.08 13.12 26.71
C VAL A 210 -12.66 14.41 26.17
N VAL A 211 -13.41 15.12 27.02
CA VAL A 211 -13.96 16.45 26.73
C VAL A 211 -13.06 17.50 27.39
N ASN A 212 -12.52 18.42 26.60
CA ASN A 212 -11.70 19.53 27.06
C ASN A 212 -12.25 20.84 26.47
N GLY A 213 -13.15 21.50 27.20
CA GLY A 213 -13.91 22.64 26.67
C GLY A 213 -14.93 22.17 25.62
N GLU A 214 -14.99 22.84 24.47
CA GLU A 214 -15.84 22.46 23.33
C GLU A 214 -15.23 21.33 22.47
N VAL A 215 -14.10 20.77 22.91
CA VAL A 215 -13.27 19.88 22.12
C VAL A 215 -13.35 18.46 22.66
N GLU A 216 -13.40 17.50 21.75
CA GLU A 216 -13.33 16.09 22.07
C GLU A 216 -12.14 15.42 21.40
N TYR A 217 -11.48 14.51 22.13
CA TYR A 217 -10.52 13.58 21.55
C TYR A 217 -10.66 12.19 22.16
N LEU A 218 -10.42 11.17 21.35
CA LEU A 218 -10.26 9.80 21.82
C LEU A 218 -8.84 9.60 22.33
N GLU A 219 -8.71 8.97 23.49
CA GLU A 219 -7.43 8.59 24.08
C GLU A 219 -7.34 7.08 24.25
N LEU A 220 -6.33 6.48 23.63
CA LEU A 220 -5.99 5.07 23.72
C LEU A 220 -5.05 4.83 24.91
N LYS A 221 -5.34 3.78 25.69
CA LYS A 221 -4.46 3.32 26.78
C LYS A 221 -3.45 2.31 26.23
N GLU A 222 -2.15 2.55 26.46
CA GLU A 222 -1.06 1.62 26.12
C GLU A 222 -1.03 1.14 24.65
N ALA A 223 -1.62 1.91 23.75
CA ALA A 223 -1.71 1.60 22.33
C ALA A 223 -1.57 2.87 21.48
N TYR A 224 -1.23 2.67 20.22
CA TYR A 224 -1.09 3.73 19.24
C TYR A 224 -2.10 3.53 18.12
N ILE A 225 -2.54 4.64 17.51
CA ILE A 225 -3.49 4.62 16.40
C ILE A 225 -2.94 3.73 15.28
N LEU A 226 -3.76 2.75 14.86
CA LEU A 226 -3.39 1.75 13.85
C LEU A 226 -2.09 0.96 14.15
N GLY A 227 -1.66 0.95 15.41
CA GLY A 227 -0.39 0.32 15.82
C GLY A 227 0.86 1.13 15.49
N ASP A 228 0.75 2.35 14.94
CA ASP A 228 1.91 3.18 14.57
C ASP A 228 2.17 4.28 15.61
N LYS A 229 3.33 4.19 16.27
CA LYS A 229 3.79 5.19 17.25
C LYS A 229 3.81 6.62 16.71
N LYS A 230 4.04 6.80 15.40
CA LYS A 230 4.08 8.11 14.76
C LYS A 230 2.72 8.78 14.69
N LEU A 231 1.63 7.99 14.70
CA LEU A 231 0.27 8.50 14.71
C LEU A 231 -0.20 8.90 16.11
N GLY A 232 0.58 8.57 17.15
CA GLY A 232 0.25 8.88 18.54
C GLY A 232 -0.84 7.98 19.12
N HIS A 233 -1.28 8.31 20.33
CA HIS A 233 -2.29 7.57 21.10
C HIS A 233 -3.58 8.37 21.29
N ARG A 234 -3.68 9.55 20.68
CA ARG A 234 -4.86 10.42 20.76
C ARG A 234 -5.35 10.83 19.37
N LEU A 235 -6.66 10.91 19.21
CA LEU A 235 -7.34 11.25 17.96
C LEU A 235 -8.35 12.36 18.22
N LEU A 236 -8.21 13.51 17.57
CA LEU A 236 -9.19 14.59 17.69
C LEU A 236 -10.51 14.19 17.03
N VAL A 237 -11.62 14.33 17.75
CA VAL A 237 -12.97 14.07 17.24
C VAL A 237 -13.53 15.38 16.71
N ARG A 238 -13.57 15.49 15.38
CA ARG A 238 -14.09 16.69 14.71
C ARG A 238 -15.62 16.67 14.68
N PRO A 239 -16.30 17.83 14.71
CA PRO A 239 -17.75 17.91 14.54
C PRO A 239 -18.25 17.17 13.30
N ILE A 240 -17.56 17.34 12.16
CA ILE A 240 -17.89 16.66 10.90
C ILE A 240 -17.85 15.13 11.02
N TYR A 241 -17.07 14.55 11.94
CA TYR A 241 -17.08 13.10 12.13
C TYR A 241 -18.42 12.63 12.70
N LYS A 242 -19.01 13.41 13.61
CA LYS A 242 -20.32 13.13 14.20
C LYS A 242 -21.42 13.30 13.16
N GLU A 243 -21.42 14.41 12.42
CA GLU A 243 -22.38 14.67 11.34
C GLU A 243 -22.39 13.55 10.29
N LEU A 244 -21.21 13.07 9.87
CA LEU A 244 -21.10 11.95 8.94
C LEU A 244 -21.68 10.65 9.54
N CYS A 245 -21.40 10.36 10.82
CA CYS A 245 -21.92 9.16 11.47
C CYS A 245 -23.44 9.22 11.68
N GLU A 246 -23.98 10.39 12.04
CA GLU A 246 -25.42 10.60 12.16
C GLU A 246 -26.11 10.37 10.81
N LEU A 247 -25.53 10.87 9.71
CA LEU A 247 -26.04 10.60 8.37
C LEU A 247 -26.08 9.10 8.05
N PHE A 248 -25.04 8.35 8.42
CA PHE A 248 -24.98 6.89 8.19
C PHE A 248 -26.07 6.13 8.95
N GLU A 249 -26.53 6.64 10.09
CA GLU A 249 -27.58 6.00 10.90
C GLU A 249 -29.00 6.34 10.41
N VAL A 250 -29.19 7.53 9.85
CA VAL A 250 -30.49 8.01 9.37
C VAL A 250 -30.81 7.52 7.95
N GLU A 251 -29.78 7.45 7.10
CA GLU A 251 -29.95 7.09 5.69
C GLU A 251 -29.75 5.59 5.45
N GLY A 252 -30.56 5.02 4.56
CA GLY A 252 -30.56 3.58 4.25
C GLY A 252 -29.52 3.12 3.23
N TYR A 253 -28.36 3.79 3.13
CA TYR A 253 -27.29 3.39 2.20
C TYR A 253 -26.29 2.44 2.86
N ASP A 254 -25.81 1.44 2.11
CA ASP A 254 -24.75 0.53 2.58
C ASP A 254 -23.35 0.93 2.11
N GLN A 255 -23.25 1.77 1.08
CA GLN A 255 -21.97 2.10 0.45
C GLN A 255 -21.67 3.60 0.59
N TRP A 256 -20.70 3.93 1.43
CA TRP A 256 -20.35 5.31 1.74
C TRP A 256 -18.96 5.65 1.24
N VAL A 257 -18.83 6.74 0.50
CA VAL A 257 -17.55 7.30 0.05
C VAL A 257 -17.34 8.66 0.69
N VAL A 258 -16.33 8.78 1.55
CA VAL A 258 -15.92 10.07 2.12
C VAL A 258 -14.62 10.51 1.47
N THR A 259 -14.70 11.62 0.73
CA THR A 259 -13.57 12.22 0.01
C THR A 259 -13.27 13.65 0.47
N GLY A 260 -12.21 14.25 -0.07
CA GLY A 260 -11.81 15.62 0.23
C GLY A 260 -10.32 15.84 0.10
N THR A 261 -9.84 17.06 0.35
CA THR A 261 -8.42 17.45 0.22
C THR A 261 -7.48 16.44 0.91
N PRO A 262 -6.42 15.91 0.27
CA PRO A 262 -5.47 15.01 0.93
C PRO A 262 -4.80 15.65 2.17
N GLY A 263 -4.79 14.93 3.29
CA GLY A 263 -4.15 15.40 4.53
C GLY A 263 -5.06 16.05 5.58
N ILE A 264 -6.37 16.11 5.34
CA ILE A 264 -7.37 16.65 6.28
C ILE A 264 -7.88 15.65 7.34
N GLY A 265 -7.32 14.42 7.40
CA GLY A 265 -7.67 13.45 8.44
C GLY A 265 -8.72 12.39 8.08
N LYS A 266 -8.98 12.10 6.81
CA LYS A 266 -9.93 11.02 6.41
C LYS A 266 -9.59 9.65 6.99
N THR A 267 -8.31 9.29 7.04
CA THR A 267 -7.84 8.07 7.73
C THR A 267 -8.12 8.10 9.23
N PHE A 268 -8.09 9.28 9.88
CA PHE A 268 -8.48 9.39 11.28
C PHE A 268 -10.00 9.29 11.45
N PHE A 269 -10.79 9.78 10.50
CA PHE A 269 -12.23 9.54 10.47
C PHE A 269 -12.55 8.03 10.40
N SER A 270 -11.86 7.25 9.57
CA SER A 270 -12.09 5.81 9.54
C SER A 270 -11.71 5.11 10.85
N VAL A 271 -10.66 5.57 11.55
CA VAL A 271 -10.32 5.10 12.90
C VAL A 271 -11.41 5.46 13.93
N TYR A 272 -11.97 6.67 13.85
CA TYR A 272 -13.11 7.06 14.69
C TYR A 272 -14.32 6.15 14.44
N TYR A 273 -14.59 5.80 13.19
CA TYR A 273 -15.65 4.85 12.87
C TYR A 273 -15.34 3.41 13.33
N MET A 274 -14.08 2.97 13.25
CA MET A 274 -13.65 1.70 13.87
C MET A 274 -13.93 1.68 15.37
N TRP A 275 -13.73 2.81 16.06
CA TRP A 275 -14.05 2.93 17.48
C TRP A 275 -15.54 2.76 17.75
N ILE A 276 -16.41 3.39 16.96
CA ILE A 276 -17.86 3.19 17.05
C ILE A 276 -18.23 1.72 16.82
N ALA A 277 -17.67 1.08 15.78
CA ALA A 277 -17.91 -0.33 15.49
C ALA A 277 -17.45 -1.25 16.64
N ALA A 278 -16.25 -1.02 17.18
CA ALA A 278 -15.70 -1.77 18.31
C ALA A 278 -16.57 -1.62 19.57
N ARG A 279 -17.05 -0.40 19.87
CA ARG A 279 -17.98 -0.10 20.97
C ARG A 279 -19.32 -0.85 20.81
N LYS A 280 -19.81 -0.97 19.57
CA LYS A 280 -20.99 -1.76 19.21
C LYS A 280 -20.71 -3.26 19.11
N LYS A 281 -19.48 -3.71 19.41
CA LYS A 281 -19.01 -5.12 19.26
C LYS A 281 -19.19 -5.67 17.84
N LYS A 282 -19.23 -4.79 16.83
CA LYS A 282 -19.25 -5.17 15.41
C LYS A 282 -17.83 -5.51 14.94
N ALA A 283 -17.70 -6.55 14.14
CA ALA A 283 -16.44 -6.87 13.47
C ALA A 283 -16.13 -5.81 12.40
N VAL A 284 -14.85 -5.54 12.17
CA VAL A 284 -14.38 -4.65 11.10
C VAL A 284 -13.55 -5.45 10.12
N LEU A 285 -13.85 -5.34 8.85
CA LEU A 285 -12.96 -5.80 7.79
C LEU A 285 -12.18 -4.58 7.27
N TRP A 286 -10.91 -4.47 7.64
CA TRP A 286 -10.11 -3.29 7.31
C TRP A 286 -9.17 -3.55 6.14
N GLN A 287 -9.29 -2.74 5.09
CA GLN A 287 -8.40 -2.74 3.94
C GLN A 287 -7.58 -1.45 3.93
N ASN A 288 -6.27 -1.59 4.14
CA ASN A 288 -5.35 -0.47 4.24
C ASN A 288 -4.59 -0.22 2.92
N PRO A 289 -4.23 1.04 2.60
CA PRO A 289 -3.62 1.42 1.34
C PRO A 289 -2.21 0.85 1.10
N PHE A 290 -1.53 0.37 2.15
CA PHE A 290 -0.15 -0.10 2.09
C PHE A 290 -0.02 -1.63 1.96
N PHE A 291 -1.13 -2.37 2.05
CA PHE A 291 -1.13 -3.83 1.91
C PHE A 291 -1.32 -4.27 0.45
N PRO A 292 -1.16 -5.56 0.12
CA PRO A 292 -1.64 -6.09 -1.15
C PRO A 292 -3.12 -5.74 -1.36
N ASP A 293 -3.52 -5.54 -2.62
CA ASP A 293 -4.89 -5.12 -2.96
C ASP A 293 -5.96 -6.13 -2.53
N ASP A 294 -5.57 -7.34 -2.18
CA ASP A 294 -6.45 -8.47 -1.94
C ASP A 294 -6.52 -8.94 -0.51
N VAL A 295 -5.80 -8.27 0.39
CA VAL A 295 -5.75 -8.65 1.80
C VAL A 295 -6.51 -7.61 2.62
N CYS A 296 -7.42 -8.11 3.44
CA CYS A 296 -8.09 -7.38 4.50
C CYS A 296 -7.67 -7.94 5.86
N TYR A 297 -7.80 -7.12 6.91
CA TYR A 297 -7.71 -7.59 8.29
C TYR A 297 -9.12 -7.69 8.87
N LEU A 298 -9.56 -8.90 9.19
CA LEU A 298 -10.74 -9.12 10.01
C LEU A 298 -10.37 -8.82 11.46
N MET A 299 -10.91 -7.73 11.99
CA MET A 299 -10.80 -7.31 13.37
C MET A 299 -12.08 -7.67 14.11
N ALA A 300 -12.04 -8.73 14.90
CA ALA A 300 -13.17 -9.24 15.65
C ALA A 300 -12.84 -9.35 17.15
N SER A 301 -13.81 -9.69 17.98
CA SER A 301 -13.58 -9.94 19.42
C SER A 301 -12.59 -11.09 19.67
N SER A 302 -12.51 -12.05 18.75
CA SER A 302 -11.55 -13.15 18.78
C SER A 302 -10.11 -12.73 18.46
N GLY A 303 -9.89 -11.51 17.96
CA GLY A 303 -8.59 -11.00 17.57
C GLY A 303 -8.58 -10.47 16.13
N ILE A 304 -7.38 -10.36 15.57
CA ILE A 304 -7.15 -9.88 14.21
C ILE A 304 -6.61 -11.04 13.37
N VAL A 305 -7.21 -11.25 12.19
CA VAL A 305 -6.78 -12.28 11.24
C VAL A 305 -6.74 -11.68 9.82
N PRO A 306 -5.69 -11.90 9.03
CA PRO A 306 -5.69 -11.54 7.61
C PRO A 306 -6.65 -12.45 6.84
N VAL A 307 -7.43 -11.89 5.93
CA VAL A 307 -8.41 -12.57 5.09
C VAL A 307 -8.26 -12.08 3.66
N HIS A 308 -8.29 -12.98 2.70
CA HIS A 308 -8.29 -12.59 1.29
C HIS A 308 -9.67 -12.10 0.83
N THR A 309 -9.71 -11.12 -0.06
CA THR A 309 -10.95 -10.52 -0.60
C THR A 309 -11.69 -11.40 -1.61
N TRP A 310 -11.30 -12.67 -1.75
CA TRP A 310 -11.84 -13.61 -2.73
C TRP A 310 -11.83 -15.05 -2.22
N GLY A 311 -12.65 -15.89 -2.84
CA GLY A 311 -12.82 -17.30 -2.49
C GLY A 311 -13.86 -17.52 -1.39
N SER A 312 -14.04 -18.78 -0.99
CA SER A 312 -15.05 -19.17 0.00
C SER A 312 -14.76 -18.68 1.42
N GLU A 313 -13.50 -18.32 1.71
CA GLU A 313 -13.10 -17.78 3.02
C GLU A 313 -13.81 -16.46 3.33
N ILE A 314 -13.86 -15.52 2.38
CA ILE A 314 -14.51 -14.23 2.58
C ILE A 314 -16.02 -14.39 2.73
N ASP A 315 -16.65 -15.29 1.96
CA ASP A 315 -18.09 -15.56 2.08
C ASP A 315 -18.44 -16.08 3.48
N GLY A 316 -17.63 -16.99 4.02
CA GLY A 316 -17.77 -17.49 5.38
C GLY A 316 -17.58 -16.39 6.44
N VAL A 317 -16.63 -15.47 6.22
CA VAL A 317 -16.41 -14.32 7.11
C VAL A 317 -17.59 -13.36 7.07
N LEU A 318 -18.09 -12.99 5.88
CA LEU A 318 -19.22 -12.10 5.72
C LEU A 318 -20.49 -12.69 6.38
N ALA A 319 -20.78 -13.96 6.12
CA ALA A 319 -21.94 -14.65 6.69
C ALA A 319 -21.85 -14.79 8.22
N LYS A 320 -20.65 -15.06 8.75
CA LYS A 320 -20.46 -15.31 10.18
C LYS A 320 -20.41 -14.04 11.02
N PHE A 321 -19.75 -12.99 10.52
CA PHE A 321 -19.42 -11.83 11.32
C PHE A 321 -20.25 -10.58 11.00
N ASP A 322 -20.92 -10.52 9.84
CA ASP A 322 -21.60 -9.30 9.36
C ASP A 322 -20.74 -8.03 9.59
N PRO A 323 -19.49 -8.00 9.07
CA PRO A 323 -18.55 -6.95 9.44
C PRO A 323 -18.89 -5.63 8.74
N VAL A 324 -18.50 -4.51 9.34
CA VAL A 324 -18.36 -3.26 8.59
C VAL A 324 -17.05 -3.29 7.81
N HIS A 325 -17.10 -3.04 6.51
CA HIS A 325 -15.92 -3.00 5.66
C HIS A 325 -15.39 -1.56 5.57
N ILE A 326 -14.13 -1.35 5.92
CA ILE A 326 -13.49 -0.03 5.91
C ILE A 326 -12.30 -0.08 4.96
N VAL A 327 -12.35 0.74 3.92
CA VAL A 327 -11.33 0.81 2.87
C VAL A 327 -10.70 2.20 2.89
N ASP A 328 -9.37 2.27 2.93
CA ASP A 328 -8.64 3.55 2.86
C ASP A 328 -7.79 3.63 1.60
N GLY A 329 -8.04 4.67 0.78
CA GLY A 329 -7.17 5.11 -0.30
C GLY A 329 -7.15 4.23 -1.57
N ARG A 330 -8.12 3.34 -1.76
CA ARG A 330 -8.20 2.42 -2.90
C ARG A 330 -9.63 1.94 -3.16
N ALA A 331 -9.86 1.37 -4.34
CA ALA A 331 -11.17 0.89 -4.75
C ALA A 331 -11.61 -0.34 -3.93
N PRO A 332 -12.80 -0.32 -3.31
CA PRO A 332 -13.37 -1.48 -2.64
C PRO A 332 -13.60 -2.62 -3.65
N LYS A 333 -13.22 -3.84 -3.25
CA LYS A 333 -13.48 -5.05 -4.04
C LYS A 333 -14.77 -5.76 -3.66
N LEU A 334 -15.20 -5.61 -2.40
CA LEU A 334 -16.41 -6.23 -1.88
C LEU A 334 -17.60 -5.29 -2.09
N ARG A 335 -18.73 -5.84 -2.54
CA ARG A 335 -19.97 -5.09 -2.82
C ARG A 335 -21.16 -5.46 -1.93
N ASN A 336 -21.18 -6.67 -1.39
CA ASN A 336 -22.30 -7.23 -0.62
C ASN A 336 -22.13 -7.03 0.90
N VAL A 337 -21.51 -5.93 1.30
CA VAL A 337 -21.19 -5.63 2.70
C VAL A 337 -21.23 -4.12 2.92
N TRP A 338 -21.77 -3.69 4.06
CA TRP A 338 -21.75 -2.28 4.44
C TRP A 338 -20.31 -1.77 4.42
N THR A 339 -20.03 -0.76 3.60
CA THR A 339 -18.68 -0.33 3.26
C THR A 339 -18.51 1.17 3.43
N LEU A 340 -17.51 1.56 4.21
CA LEU A 340 -17.00 2.93 4.29
C LEU A 340 -15.66 3.02 3.55
N LEU A 341 -15.67 3.70 2.41
CA LEU A 341 -14.49 4.09 1.66
C LEU A 341 -14.07 5.50 2.06
N VAL A 342 -12.85 5.65 2.57
CA VAL A 342 -12.20 6.95 2.74
C VAL A 342 -11.10 7.12 1.69
N THR A 343 -11.13 8.19 0.90
CA THR A 343 -10.18 8.34 -0.22
C THR A 343 -9.89 9.79 -0.58
N SER A 344 -8.76 10.05 -1.24
CA SER A 344 -8.55 11.28 -2.00
C SER A 344 -9.58 11.40 -3.14
N PRO A 345 -9.79 12.60 -3.69
CA PRO A 345 -10.66 12.86 -4.84
C PRO A 345 -9.99 12.36 -6.13
N GLN A 346 -9.75 11.06 -6.18
CA GLN A 346 -9.24 10.35 -7.35
C GLN A 346 -10.37 9.47 -7.84
N HIS A 347 -11.01 9.86 -8.93
CA HIS A 347 -12.18 9.18 -9.50
C HIS A 347 -11.95 7.68 -9.69
N ASN A 348 -10.73 7.27 -10.07
CA ASN A 348 -10.38 5.85 -10.21
C ASN A 348 -10.61 5.02 -8.94
N HIS A 349 -10.60 5.62 -7.75
CA HIS A 349 -10.80 4.91 -6.49
C HIS A 349 -12.27 4.63 -6.16
N TYR A 350 -13.22 5.35 -6.72
CA TYR A 350 -14.62 5.24 -6.28
C TYR A 350 -15.65 5.23 -7.42
N HIS A 351 -15.30 5.59 -8.66
CA HIS A 351 -16.28 5.70 -9.73
C HIS A 351 -17.06 4.40 -10.01
N GLN A 352 -16.40 3.23 -9.92
CA GLN A 352 -17.09 1.94 -10.10
C GLN A 352 -17.96 1.57 -8.89
N PHE A 353 -17.62 2.11 -7.73
CA PHE A 353 -18.33 1.90 -6.48
C PHE A 353 -19.57 2.79 -6.40
N LEU A 354 -19.52 3.99 -7.01
CA LEU A 354 -20.66 4.91 -7.11
C LEU A 354 -21.69 4.56 -8.20
N LYS A 355 -21.47 3.51 -8.98
CA LYS A 355 -22.45 3.06 -9.99
C LYS A 355 -23.65 2.35 -9.38
N ASP A 356 -23.55 1.92 -8.13
CA ASP A 356 -24.60 1.21 -7.43
C ASP A 356 -25.56 2.24 -6.80
N ASP A 357 -26.88 2.05 -6.95
CA ASP A 357 -27.90 2.97 -6.41
C ASP A 357 -27.89 3.04 -4.86
N ASN A 358 -27.22 2.08 -4.22
CA ASN A 358 -27.04 1.98 -2.78
C ASN A 358 -25.79 2.71 -2.26
N SER A 359 -25.26 3.67 -3.05
CA SER A 359 -24.02 4.37 -2.73
C SER A 359 -24.19 5.89 -2.58
N LYS A 360 -23.34 6.48 -1.73
CA LYS A 360 -23.31 7.93 -1.49
C LYS A 360 -21.90 8.49 -1.45
N LEU A 361 -21.67 9.59 -2.17
CA LEU A 361 -20.44 10.37 -2.12
C LEU A 361 -20.61 11.59 -1.21
N LEU A 362 -19.69 11.74 -0.26
CA LEU A 362 -19.66 12.81 0.73
C LEU A 362 -18.30 13.50 0.75
N TYR A 363 -18.29 14.77 1.14
CA TYR A 363 -17.11 15.61 1.16
C TYR A 363 -16.79 16.08 2.59
N MET A 364 -15.55 15.85 3.01
CA MET A 364 -15.02 16.36 4.26
C MET A 364 -14.20 17.64 4.00
N PRO A 365 -14.49 18.76 4.70
CA PRO A 365 -13.77 20.00 4.51
C PRO A 365 -12.40 20.00 5.21
N PRO A 366 -11.49 20.90 4.79
CA PRO A 366 -10.34 21.33 5.56
C PRO A 366 -10.72 21.76 6.97
N TRP A 367 -9.72 21.85 7.83
CA TRP A 367 -9.87 22.26 9.21
C TRP A 367 -10.02 23.78 9.28
N SER A 368 -10.87 24.24 10.20
CA SER A 368 -10.83 25.63 10.64
C SER A 368 -9.51 25.93 11.35
N TYR A 369 -9.20 27.22 11.50
CA TYR A 369 -8.00 27.62 12.24
C TYR A 369 -8.13 27.24 13.73
N GLU A 370 -9.33 27.39 14.27
CA GLU A 370 -9.70 27.06 15.64
C GLU A 370 -9.52 25.55 15.93
N GLU A 371 -9.95 24.69 14.99
CA GLU A 371 -9.68 23.24 15.06
C GLU A 371 -8.17 22.94 15.09
N LEU A 372 -7.36 23.68 14.32
CA LEU A 372 -5.91 23.49 14.29
C LEU A 372 -5.24 23.99 15.57
N GLN A 373 -5.64 25.13 16.12
CA GLN A 373 -5.14 25.67 17.38
C GLN A 373 -5.42 24.70 18.53
N THR A 374 -6.64 24.18 18.55
CA THR A 374 -7.06 23.13 19.47
C THR A 374 -6.20 21.87 19.35
N CYS A 375 -5.99 21.40 18.12
CA CYS A 375 -5.15 20.25 17.83
C CYS A 375 -3.71 20.45 18.31
N LYS A 376 -3.15 21.66 18.10
CA LYS A 376 -1.84 22.05 18.61
C LYS A 376 -1.84 21.99 20.14
N ALA A 377 -2.81 22.58 20.82
CA ALA A 377 -2.86 22.58 22.28
C ALA A 377 -2.87 21.16 22.88
N ILE A 378 -3.49 20.19 22.21
CA ILE A 378 -3.62 18.81 22.70
C ILE A 378 -2.41 17.94 22.31
N PHE A 379 -1.91 18.05 21.08
CA PHE A 379 -0.88 17.14 20.54
C PHE A 379 0.52 17.75 20.43
N TYR A 380 0.61 19.07 20.36
CA TYR A 380 1.85 19.84 20.22
C TYR A 380 1.91 21.02 21.22
N PRO A 381 1.71 20.78 22.54
CA PRO A 381 1.66 21.86 23.52
C PRO A 381 3.01 22.57 23.73
N ASP A 382 4.11 21.87 23.47
CA ASP A 382 5.46 22.42 23.62
C ASP A 382 5.87 23.24 22.40
N GLU A 383 6.10 24.54 22.57
CA GLU A 383 6.61 25.45 21.55
C GLU A 383 7.96 25.01 20.96
N ARG A 384 8.74 24.20 21.69
CA ARG A 384 9.99 23.60 21.19
C ARG A 384 9.77 22.48 20.17
N ILE A 385 8.54 21.96 20.07
CA ILE A 385 8.15 20.92 19.11
C ILE A 385 7.47 21.54 17.88
N LEU A 386 6.59 22.51 18.11
CA LEU A 386 5.91 23.28 17.07
C LEU A 386 5.64 24.69 17.60
N PRO A 387 6.41 25.69 17.18
CA PRO A 387 6.11 27.07 17.48
C PRO A 387 4.76 27.49 16.90
N THR A 388 3.98 28.23 17.66
CA THR A 388 2.69 28.79 17.19
C THR A 388 2.94 29.72 16.00
N THR A 389 3.97 30.56 16.05
CA THR A 389 4.39 31.43 14.94
C THR A 389 4.65 30.67 13.64
N LEU A 390 5.29 29.50 13.70
CA LEU A 390 5.51 28.66 12.53
C LEU A 390 4.20 28.05 12.02
N MET A 391 3.35 27.56 12.92
CA MET A 391 2.03 27.02 12.57
C MET A 391 1.20 28.07 11.82
N ASP A 392 1.12 29.29 12.34
CA ASP A 392 0.34 30.40 11.81
C ASP A 392 0.81 30.75 10.39
N ARG A 393 2.13 30.92 10.21
CA ARG A 393 2.73 31.17 8.89
C ARG A 393 2.43 30.06 7.89
N VAL A 394 2.48 28.79 8.31
CA VAL A 394 2.19 27.67 7.41
C VAL A 394 0.69 27.62 7.08
N PHE A 395 -0.19 27.94 8.04
CA PHE A 395 -1.63 28.04 7.82
C PHE A 395 -2.00 29.13 6.81
N GLU A 396 -1.34 30.29 6.84
CA GLU A 396 -1.56 31.37 5.87
C GLU A 396 -1.35 30.93 4.41
N TRP A 397 -0.57 29.86 4.18
CA TRP A 397 -0.30 29.32 2.84
C TRP A 397 -1.10 28.06 2.53
N TYR A 398 -1.12 27.10 3.46
CA TYR A 398 -1.73 25.78 3.26
C TYR A 398 -3.16 25.67 3.79
N GLY A 399 -3.72 26.73 4.37
CA GLY A 399 -5.05 26.72 4.99
C GLY A 399 -5.24 25.55 5.96
N GLY A 400 -6.46 25.02 5.99
CA GLY A 400 -6.93 23.97 6.90
C GLY A 400 -6.37 22.55 6.70
N VAL A 401 -5.08 22.35 6.38
CA VAL A 401 -4.52 21.01 6.11
C VAL A 401 -3.51 20.61 7.20
N PRO A 402 -3.94 19.89 8.26
CA PRO A 402 -3.10 19.49 9.40
C PRO A 402 -1.81 18.77 9.03
N ARG A 403 -1.83 17.98 7.95
CA ARG A 403 -0.63 17.30 7.44
C ARG A 403 0.52 18.28 7.21
N TYR A 404 0.21 19.47 6.69
CA TYR A 404 1.20 20.50 6.43
C TYR A 404 1.41 21.41 7.64
N VAL A 405 0.31 21.95 8.17
CA VAL A 405 0.31 22.95 9.24
C VAL A 405 0.85 22.42 10.57
N LEU A 406 0.61 21.15 10.90
CA LEU A 406 1.02 20.55 12.17
C LEU A 406 2.14 19.53 11.97
N ALA A 407 1.83 18.40 11.31
CA ALA A 407 2.72 17.25 11.28
C ALA A 407 4.04 17.54 10.54
N ARG A 408 3.95 18.15 9.34
CA ARG A 408 5.14 18.49 8.55
C ARG A 408 5.87 19.70 9.13
N ALA A 409 5.16 20.74 9.59
CA ALA A 409 5.77 21.89 10.26
C ALA A 409 6.61 21.45 11.46
N SER A 410 6.06 20.63 12.36
CA SER A 410 6.80 20.11 13.52
C SER A 410 8.00 19.25 13.11
N THR A 411 7.83 18.37 12.10
CA THR A 411 8.91 17.52 11.59
C THR A 411 10.05 18.35 11.02
N GLU A 412 9.74 19.35 10.20
CA GLU A 412 10.74 20.22 9.59
C GLU A 412 11.39 21.14 10.62
N PHE A 413 10.64 21.68 11.59
CA PHE A 413 11.18 22.47 12.68
C PHE A 413 12.27 21.72 13.45
N LYS A 414 11.96 20.47 13.85
CA LYS A 414 12.93 19.59 14.48
C LYS A 414 14.13 19.30 13.58
N ARG A 415 13.90 19.01 12.29
CA ARG A 415 14.97 18.70 11.32
C ARG A 415 15.90 19.89 11.08
N LYS A 416 15.38 21.12 11.19
CA LYS A 416 16.12 22.36 11.02
C LYS A 416 16.71 22.89 12.33
N GLY A 417 16.74 22.08 13.38
CA GLY A 417 17.39 22.45 14.64
C GLY A 417 16.68 23.58 15.38
N GLY A 418 15.36 23.74 15.18
CA GLY A 418 14.59 24.81 15.79
C GLY A 418 14.62 26.15 15.04
N ASP A 419 15.12 26.19 13.80
CA ASP A 419 15.05 27.36 12.93
C ASP A 419 13.67 27.41 12.22
N GLU A 420 12.82 28.34 12.65
CA GLU A 420 11.48 28.54 12.09
C GLU A 420 11.50 28.93 10.61
N ASP A 421 12.43 29.78 10.19
CA ASP A 421 12.50 30.26 8.82
C ASP A 421 12.97 29.16 7.86
N ALA A 422 13.97 28.39 8.27
CA ALA A 422 14.42 27.23 7.50
C ALA A 422 13.34 26.14 7.44
N ALA A 423 12.59 25.94 8.52
CA ALA A 423 11.48 24.99 8.57
C ALA A 423 10.34 25.42 7.64
N PHE A 424 9.91 26.68 7.74
CA PHE A 424 8.89 27.27 6.87
C PHE A 424 9.26 27.12 5.40
N ARG A 425 10.49 27.47 5.00
CA ARG A 425 10.98 27.27 3.62
C ARG A 425 10.88 25.80 3.19
N ALA A 426 11.27 24.86 4.04
CA ALA A 426 11.23 23.43 3.73
C ALA A 426 9.80 22.87 3.59
N VAL A 427 8.87 23.34 4.42
CA VAL A 427 7.44 22.99 4.32
C VAL A 427 6.85 23.54 3.02
N ASN A 428 7.10 24.82 2.73
CA ASN A 428 6.52 25.54 1.60
C ASN A 428 7.14 25.21 0.25
N GLN A 429 8.35 24.66 0.20
CA GLN A 429 9.02 24.31 -1.06
C GLN A 429 8.10 23.57 -2.06
N ARG A 430 7.37 22.55 -1.59
CA ARG A 430 6.47 21.74 -2.44
C ARG A 430 5.19 22.45 -2.86
N LEU A 431 4.77 23.50 -2.14
CA LEU A 431 3.67 24.37 -2.53
C LEU A 431 4.16 25.39 -3.55
N THR A 432 5.32 26.00 -3.32
CA THR A 432 5.99 26.88 -4.29
C THR A 432 6.19 26.15 -5.62
N GLU A 433 6.76 24.95 -5.61
CA GLU A 433 6.87 24.10 -6.80
C GLU A 433 5.51 23.86 -7.47
N ALA A 434 4.44 23.66 -6.69
CA ALA A 434 3.10 23.44 -7.24
C ALA A 434 2.49 24.71 -7.85
N ILE A 435 2.73 25.89 -7.25
CA ILE A 435 2.30 27.19 -7.76
C ILE A 435 2.98 27.48 -9.11
N TYR A 436 4.23 27.07 -9.29
CA TYR A 436 5.03 27.32 -10.49
C TYR A 436 5.04 26.16 -11.51
N ARG A 437 4.25 25.10 -11.29
CA ARG A 437 4.18 23.95 -12.20
C ARG A 437 3.08 24.14 -13.27
N GLY A 438 3.36 23.77 -14.53
CA GLY A 438 2.37 23.80 -15.64
C GLY A 438 1.99 25.22 -16.08
N GLY A 439 1.14 25.38 -17.11
CA GLY A 439 0.63 26.70 -17.52
C GLY A 439 -0.50 27.18 -16.60
N ILE A 440 -0.48 28.44 -16.15
CA ILE A 440 -1.48 28.99 -15.22
C ILE A 440 -2.91 28.95 -15.81
N MET A 441 -3.00 29.05 -17.13
CA MET A 441 -4.24 28.99 -17.91
C MET A 441 -4.93 27.63 -17.79
N ASP A 442 -4.16 26.54 -17.78
CA ASP A 442 -4.72 25.19 -17.60
C ASP A 442 -5.23 25.01 -16.16
N VAL A 443 -4.51 25.61 -15.20
CA VAL A 443 -4.93 25.67 -13.80
C VAL A 443 -6.26 26.38 -13.63
N MET A 444 -6.41 27.56 -14.23
CA MET A 444 -7.66 28.32 -14.17
C MET A 444 -8.80 27.64 -14.93
N LYS A 445 -8.53 27.07 -16.12
CA LYS A 445 -9.56 26.43 -16.95
C LYS A 445 -10.19 25.22 -16.25
N ALA A 446 -9.41 24.29 -15.72
CA ALA A 446 -10.03 23.17 -15.04
C ALA A 446 -10.51 23.53 -13.60
N TYR A 447 -9.99 24.59 -12.95
CA TYR A 447 -10.59 25.13 -11.72
C TYR A 447 -12.02 25.62 -12.00
N GLN A 448 -12.21 26.33 -13.12
CA GLN A 448 -13.51 26.74 -13.63
C GLN A 448 -14.37 25.56 -14.09
N ALA A 449 -13.77 24.47 -14.59
CA ALA A 449 -14.47 23.24 -14.93
C ALA A 449 -14.99 22.46 -13.70
N LYS A 450 -14.64 22.89 -12.48
CA LYS A 450 -15.09 22.32 -11.20
C LYS A 450 -14.83 20.81 -11.04
N THR A 451 -13.79 20.28 -11.71
CA THR A 451 -13.43 18.87 -11.59
C THR A 451 -12.58 18.66 -10.33
N PRO A 452 -12.94 17.73 -9.43
CA PRO A 452 -12.11 17.43 -8.26
C PRO A 452 -10.92 16.51 -8.60
N ASP A 453 -10.92 15.94 -9.80
CA ASP A 453 -9.90 15.01 -10.30
C ASP A 453 -8.61 15.71 -10.68
N GLY A 454 -7.55 15.44 -9.90
CA GLY A 454 -6.12 15.23 -10.27
C GLY A 454 -5.38 16.19 -11.21
N GLN A 455 -6.05 17.08 -11.92
CA GLN A 455 -5.48 18.00 -12.90
C GLN A 455 -4.73 19.14 -12.20
N PHE A 456 -5.00 19.36 -10.91
CA PHE A 456 -4.33 20.36 -10.08
C PHE A 456 -3.71 19.79 -8.82
N SER A 457 -2.68 20.49 -8.36
CA SER A 457 -2.12 20.20 -7.06
C SER A 457 -3.15 20.52 -5.97
N HIS A 458 -3.54 19.52 -5.20
CA HIS A 458 -4.36 19.70 -3.99
C HIS A 458 -3.68 20.55 -2.89
N ARG A 459 -2.48 21.07 -3.15
CA ARG A 459 -1.82 22.07 -2.30
C ARG A 459 -2.26 23.50 -2.64
N VAL A 460 -2.78 23.71 -3.84
CA VAL A 460 -3.14 25.03 -4.38
C VAL A 460 -4.64 25.23 -4.38
N VAL A 461 -5.41 24.17 -4.61
CA VAL A 461 -6.88 24.18 -4.58
C VAL A 461 -7.38 23.14 -3.59
N HIS A 462 -8.33 23.53 -2.74
CA HIS A 462 -8.98 22.67 -1.76
C HIS A 462 -10.46 22.47 -2.08
N ILE A 463 -10.99 21.35 -1.60
CA ILE A 463 -12.41 20.99 -1.64
C ILE A 463 -13.04 21.40 -0.31
N TYR A 464 -13.95 22.37 -0.33
CA TYR A 464 -14.69 22.84 0.84
C TYR A 464 -16.14 22.38 0.81
N SER A 465 -16.77 22.33 1.98
CA SER A 465 -18.21 22.09 2.10
C SER A 465 -18.98 23.12 1.28
N HIS A 466 -20.04 22.70 0.61
CA HIS A 466 -20.90 23.64 -0.10
C HIS A 466 -21.58 24.62 0.89
N PRO A 467 -21.81 25.89 0.53
CA PRO A 467 -22.47 26.86 1.42
C PRO A 467 -23.88 26.46 1.90
N SER A 468 -24.52 25.49 1.24
CA SER A 468 -25.81 24.94 1.68
C SER A 468 -25.70 24.03 2.91
N GLY A 469 -24.49 23.62 3.30
CA GLY A 469 -24.27 22.66 4.38
C GLY A 469 -24.46 21.19 3.97
N GLU A 470 -24.92 20.92 2.74
CA GLU A 470 -25.10 19.55 2.24
C GLU A 470 -23.76 18.82 2.10
N LEU A 471 -23.61 17.69 2.79
CA LEU A 471 -22.38 16.86 2.78
C LEU A 471 -22.08 16.21 1.42
N THR A 472 -23.08 16.12 0.53
CA THR A 472 -22.96 15.58 -0.83
C THR A 472 -22.46 16.60 -1.84
N ARG A 473 -22.38 17.87 -1.45
CA ARG A 473 -21.99 18.97 -2.33
C ARG A 473 -20.70 19.59 -1.83
N PHE A 474 -19.92 20.09 -2.78
CA PHE A 474 -18.67 20.80 -2.49
C PHE A 474 -18.56 22.06 -3.33
N HIS A 475 -17.61 22.91 -2.96
CA HIS A 475 -17.06 23.91 -3.85
C HIS A 475 -15.53 23.87 -3.80
N LEU A 476 -14.90 24.31 -4.88
CA LEU A 476 -13.45 24.48 -4.93
C LEU A 476 -13.11 25.91 -4.52
N SER A 477 -12.03 26.06 -3.76
CA SER A 477 -11.44 27.36 -3.44
C SER A 477 -9.93 27.24 -3.41
N TRP A 478 -9.23 28.35 -3.61
CA TRP A 478 -7.79 28.42 -3.35
C TRP A 478 -7.47 27.95 -1.93
N ALA A 479 -6.29 27.36 -1.77
CA ALA A 479 -5.84 26.83 -0.50
C ALA A 479 -5.80 27.91 0.59
N SER A 480 -5.48 29.14 0.20
CA SER A 480 -5.43 30.33 1.04
C SER A 480 -5.44 31.61 0.18
N HIS A 481 -5.63 32.76 0.82
CA HIS A 481 -5.48 34.07 0.18
C HIS A 481 -4.04 34.30 -0.34
N GLN A 482 -3.02 33.77 0.33
CA GLN A 482 -1.63 33.88 -0.14
C GLN A 482 -1.40 33.11 -1.44
N VAL A 483 -1.98 31.91 -1.52
CA VAL A 483 -1.94 31.11 -2.74
C VAL A 483 -2.70 31.80 -3.87
N GLU A 484 -3.91 32.31 -3.61
CA GLU A 484 -4.66 33.10 -4.59
C GLU A 484 -3.84 34.28 -5.11
N SER A 485 -3.29 35.09 -4.20
CA SER A 485 -2.45 36.24 -4.56
C SER A 485 -1.24 35.85 -5.40
N ALA A 486 -0.58 34.74 -5.07
CA ALA A 486 0.56 34.24 -5.83
C ALA A 486 0.17 33.74 -7.23
N MET A 487 -0.97 33.04 -7.33
CA MET A 487 -1.50 32.53 -8.59
C MET A 487 -1.96 33.67 -9.51
N THR A 488 -2.62 34.70 -8.98
CA THR A 488 -3.04 35.89 -9.73
C THR A 488 -1.84 36.67 -10.26
N LYS A 489 -0.82 36.92 -9.44
CA LYS A 489 0.42 37.58 -9.89
C LYS A 489 1.11 36.81 -11.02
N ARG A 490 1.13 35.48 -10.92
CA ARG A 490 1.69 34.62 -11.97
C ARG A 490 0.87 34.71 -13.27
N TYR A 491 -0.46 34.72 -13.15
CA TYR A 491 -1.37 34.87 -14.28
C TYR A 491 -1.12 36.17 -15.05
N GLU A 492 -0.99 37.30 -14.33
CA GLU A 492 -0.67 38.60 -14.92
C GLU A 492 0.69 38.60 -15.65
N GLN A 493 1.70 37.94 -15.07
CA GLN A 493 3.02 37.82 -15.69
C GLN A 493 3.00 37.03 -17.00
N GLU A 494 2.28 35.90 -17.06
CA GLU A 494 2.17 35.09 -18.28
C GLU A 494 1.42 35.87 -19.38
N LEU A 495 0.35 36.60 -19.04
CA LEU A 495 -0.35 37.46 -20.01
C LEU A 495 0.56 38.56 -20.59
N CYS A 496 1.38 39.20 -19.76
CA CYS A 496 2.32 40.22 -20.23
C CYS A 496 3.42 39.66 -21.15
N ILE A 497 3.79 38.38 -21.00
CA ILE A 497 4.80 37.72 -21.83
C ILE A 497 4.22 37.20 -23.15
N ASP A 498 2.95 36.80 -23.17
CA ASP A 498 2.29 36.28 -24.38
C ASP A 498 1.79 37.38 -25.32
N LEU A 499 1.44 38.57 -24.81
CA LEU A 499 0.97 39.72 -25.61
C LEU A 499 1.95 40.14 -26.73
N PRO A 500 3.28 40.21 -26.51
CA PRO A 500 4.25 40.49 -27.57
C PRO A 500 4.51 39.34 -28.56
N ASN A 501 4.08 38.10 -28.26
CA ASN A 501 4.28 36.94 -29.13
C ASN A 501 3.05 36.67 -30.04
N LEU A 502 1.98 37.43 -29.86
CA LEU A 502 0.72 37.37 -30.62
C LEU A 502 0.56 38.52 -31.62
N LEU A 503 1.45 39.51 -31.59
CA LEU A 503 1.58 40.64 -32.52
C LEU A 503 2.83 40.43 -33.39
#